data_AF-A0A928DDB1-F1
#
_entry.id   AF-A0A928DDB1-F1
#
_cell.length_a   1.000
_cell.length_b   1.000
_cell.length_c   1.000
_cell.angle_alpha   90.00
_cell.angle_beta   90.00
_cell.angle_gamma   90.00
#
_symmetry.space_group_name_H-M   'P 1'
#
loop_
_entity.id
_entity.type
_entity.pdbx_description
1 polymer ?
#
loop_
_entity_poly.entity_id
_entity_poly.type
_entity_poly.pdbx_seq_one_letter_code
_entity_poly.pdbx_strand_id
1 'polypeptide(L)'
;METSEPKATHYLWLDWLRFLAAFAVLVCHGRGFFLPEYAEIPIEQRNIFIFIFYSLTRLANDPVVIFFVLSGFLVGGKGLARISQGTFNCRSYFIDRFARIFPPLLGCTIFYCIAAQFYQEYPVNYWHCLGNLLSLQNIFCPTPVEPFWSLAYEVWFYILLGTLGVFVTTSNSKVKVLTLIILGCICWILTKLDIQYMLILFLGIGAYFIKIKNRPIWKFFLIFGLFLFAIAANQMGAASNAFQGLAVIPVVVTRIILGLTVCFLIIWWAGASSENKYILWFNQFGK
;
A
#
# COMPACT_ATOMS: atom_id res chain seq x y z
N MET A 1 37.55 9.55 18.55
CA MET A 1 36.99 9.34 17.21
C MET A 1 35.51 9.09 17.38
N GLU A 2 34.69 10.12 17.19
CA GLU A 2 33.23 9.98 17.14
C GLU A 2 32.87 9.15 15.91
N THR A 3 32.39 7.93 16.14
CA THR A 3 31.77 7.12 15.10
C THR A 3 30.44 7.78 14.76
N SER A 4 30.43 8.67 13.76
CA SER A 4 29.20 9.23 13.21
C SER A 4 28.34 8.06 12.73
N GLU A 5 27.24 7.79 13.45
CA GLU A 5 26.23 6.85 12.99
C GLU A 5 25.82 7.23 11.56
N PRO A 6 25.70 6.26 10.64
CA PRO A 6 25.26 6.56 9.29
C PRO A 6 23.86 7.17 9.37
N LYS A 7 23.75 8.47 9.07
CA LYS A 7 22.49 9.21 9.01
C LYS A 7 21.50 8.39 8.19
N ALA A 8 20.41 7.96 8.81
CA ALA A 8 19.34 7.27 8.12
C ALA A 8 18.90 8.14 6.92
N THR A 9 19.04 7.61 5.71
CA THR A 9 18.59 8.30 4.50
C THR A 9 17.06 8.37 4.52
N HIS A 10 16.55 9.53 4.93
CA HIS A 10 15.13 9.84 4.91
C HIS A 10 14.76 10.38 3.54
N TYR A 11 13.88 9.68 2.83
CA TYR A 11 13.44 10.07 1.49
C TYR A 11 12.12 10.84 1.61
N LEU A 12 12.20 12.17 1.70
CA LEU A 12 11.02 13.04 1.89
C LEU A 12 9.95 12.83 0.79
N TRP A 13 10.38 12.58 -0.44
CA TRP A 13 9.47 12.31 -1.56
C TRP A 13 8.63 11.03 -1.37
N LEU A 14 9.12 10.03 -0.62
CA LEU A 14 8.35 8.83 -0.29
C LEU A 14 7.23 9.15 0.69
N ASP A 15 7.43 10.11 1.59
CA ASP A 15 6.39 10.53 2.53
C ASP A 15 5.33 11.38 1.82
N TRP A 16 5.74 12.24 0.89
CA TRP A 16 4.80 12.92 -0.02
C TRP A 16 3.99 11.93 -0.85
N LEU A 17 4.61 10.90 -1.40
CA LEU A 17 3.91 9.88 -2.18
C LEU A 17 2.87 9.13 -1.32
N ARG A 18 3.23 8.79 -0.07
CA ARG A 18 2.28 8.19 0.89
C ARG A 18 1.14 9.13 1.24
N PHE A 19 1.46 10.40 1.51
CA PHE A 19 0.46 11.41 1.84
C PHE A 19 -0.54 11.58 0.69
N LEU A 20 -0.05 11.75 -0.55
CA LEU A 20 -0.90 11.86 -1.73
C LEU A 20 -1.76 10.62 -1.94
N ALA A 21 -1.19 9.43 -1.73
CA ALA A 21 -1.95 8.18 -1.84
C ALA A 21 -3.05 8.08 -0.75
N ALA A 22 -2.73 8.41 0.51
CA ALA A 22 -3.71 8.43 1.59
C ALA A 22 -4.81 9.46 1.35
N PHE A 23 -4.43 10.64 0.87
CA PHE A 23 -5.37 11.72 0.55
C PHE A 23 -6.30 11.33 -0.60
N ALA A 24 -5.79 10.67 -1.64
CA ALA A 24 -6.61 10.16 -2.74
C ALA A 24 -7.65 9.13 -2.25
N VAL A 25 -7.27 8.21 -1.37
CA VAL A 25 -8.20 7.26 -0.72
C VAL A 25 -9.27 8.01 0.07
N LEU A 26 -8.86 8.96 0.91
CA LEU A 26 -9.78 9.78 1.72
C LEU A 26 -10.80 10.52 0.84
N VAL A 27 -10.35 11.19 -0.22
CA VAL A 27 -11.21 11.93 -1.15
C VAL A 27 -12.16 10.98 -1.88
N CYS A 28 -11.70 9.80 -2.29
CA CYS A 28 -12.54 8.81 -2.97
C CYS A 28 -13.69 8.32 -2.07
N HIS A 29 -13.39 7.88 -0.85
CA HIS A 29 -14.41 7.41 0.10
C HIS A 29 -15.29 8.55 0.62
N GLY A 30 -14.70 9.71 0.90
CA GLY A 30 -15.45 10.91 1.28
C GLY A 30 -16.45 11.31 0.21
N ARG A 31 -16.04 11.38 -1.06
CA ARG A 31 -16.96 11.64 -2.17
C ARG A 31 -18.05 10.58 -2.24
N GLY A 32 -17.72 9.29 -2.14
CA GLY A 32 -18.70 8.20 -2.20
C GLY A 32 -19.73 8.24 -1.08
N PHE A 33 -19.43 8.90 0.05
CA PHE A 33 -20.34 9.07 1.18
C PHE A 33 -21.19 10.35 1.09
N PHE A 34 -20.60 11.46 0.61
CA PHE A 34 -21.25 12.77 0.65
C PHE A 34 -21.89 13.21 -0.68
N LEU A 35 -21.49 12.62 -1.80
CA LEU A 35 -21.94 13.02 -3.14
C LEU A 35 -22.57 11.84 -3.87
N PRO A 36 -23.61 12.09 -4.71
CA PRO A 36 -24.25 11.04 -5.49
C PRO A 36 -23.28 10.41 -6.48
N GLU A 37 -23.65 9.28 -7.05
CA GLU A 37 -22.85 8.69 -8.12
C GLU A 37 -22.93 9.54 -9.41
N TYR A 38 -21.88 9.50 -10.23
CA TYR A 38 -21.86 10.23 -11.50
C TYR A 38 -23.05 9.87 -12.42
N ALA A 39 -23.51 8.61 -12.36
CA ALA A 39 -24.67 8.13 -13.10
C ALA A 39 -26.00 8.76 -12.66
N GLU A 40 -26.09 9.27 -11.43
CA GLU A 40 -27.30 9.84 -10.84
C GLU A 40 -27.41 11.35 -11.08
N ILE A 41 -26.32 12.00 -11.50
CA ILE A 41 -26.32 13.44 -11.81
C ILE A 41 -27.22 13.70 -13.03
N PRO A 42 -28.15 14.66 -12.98
CA PRO A 42 -28.97 15.03 -14.14
C PRO A 42 -28.12 15.37 -15.37
N ILE A 43 -28.51 14.89 -16.55
CA ILE A 43 -27.74 15.04 -17.80
C ILE A 43 -27.43 16.51 -18.09
N GLU A 44 -28.38 17.42 -17.83
CA GLU A 44 -28.21 18.86 -18.04
C GLU A 44 -27.12 19.50 -17.18
N GLN A 45 -26.80 18.89 -16.04
CA GLN A 45 -25.75 19.39 -15.14
C GLN A 45 -24.38 18.79 -15.47
N ARG A 46 -24.33 17.67 -16.21
CA ARG A 46 -23.07 16.99 -16.55
C ARG A 46 -22.26 17.87 -17.52
N ASN A 47 -21.11 18.32 -17.06
CA ASN A 47 -20.14 19.04 -17.87
C ASN A 47 -18.74 18.45 -17.69
N ILE A 48 -17.78 18.94 -18.48
CA ILE A 48 -16.41 18.42 -18.50
C ILE A 48 -15.72 18.55 -17.13
N PHE A 49 -16.00 19.60 -16.36
CA PHE A 49 -15.40 19.79 -15.04
C PHE A 49 -15.91 18.76 -14.03
N ILE A 50 -17.21 18.46 -14.05
CA ILE A 50 -17.79 17.40 -13.22
C ILE A 50 -17.20 16.05 -13.63
N PHE A 51 -17.11 15.76 -14.93
CA PHE A 51 -16.52 14.52 -15.41
C PHE A 51 -15.06 14.34 -14.93
N ILE A 52 -14.23 15.39 -15.05
CA ILE A 52 -12.84 15.36 -14.58
C ILE A 52 -12.80 15.18 -13.05
N PHE A 53 -13.60 15.92 -12.30
CA PHE A 53 -13.68 15.80 -10.84
C PHE A 53 -14.02 14.37 -10.43
N TYR A 54 -15.09 13.78 -10.96
CA TYR A 54 -15.50 12.41 -10.65
C TYR A 54 -14.47 11.37 -11.09
N SER A 55 -13.77 11.59 -12.21
CA SER A 55 -12.71 10.69 -12.65
C SER A 55 -11.50 10.71 -11.71
N LEU A 56 -11.04 11.90 -11.31
CA LEU A 56 -9.90 12.04 -10.40
C LEU A 56 -10.19 11.53 -8.98
N THR A 57 -11.46 11.55 -8.57
CA THR A 57 -11.90 11.18 -7.22
C THR A 57 -12.54 9.79 -7.17
N ARG A 58 -12.38 8.99 -8.22
CA ARG A 58 -12.79 7.57 -8.29
C ARG A 58 -11.66 6.59 -7.96
N LEU A 59 -10.45 7.11 -7.69
CA LEU A 59 -9.24 6.35 -7.41
C LEU A 59 -9.27 5.66 -6.03
N ALA A 60 -9.98 4.53 -5.93
CA ALA A 60 -10.03 3.74 -4.68
C ALA A 60 -8.84 2.76 -4.57
N ASN A 61 -8.64 1.92 -5.59
CA ASN A 61 -7.64 0.85 -5.55
C ASN A 61 -6.24 1.30 -6.03
N ASP A 62 -6.16 2.28 -6.93
CA ASP A 62 -4.88 2.74 -7.50
C ASP A 62 -3.90 3.27 -6.43
N PRO A 63 -4.32 4.10 -5.47
CA PRO A 63 -3.43 4.54 -4.41
C PRO A 63 -3.00 3.41 -3.47
N VAL A 64 -3.84 2.39 -3.28
CA VAL A 64 -3.51 1.20 -2.47
C VAL A 64 -2.38 0.39 -3.11
N VAL A 65 -2.34 0.31 -4.45
CA VAL A 65 -1.21 -0.30 -5.19
C VAL A 65 0.10 0.42 -4.85
N ILE A 66 0.08 1.76 -4.74
CA ILE A 66 1.25 2.54 -4.34
C ILE A 66 1.69 2.16 -2.93
N PHE A 67 0.77 2.05 -1.97
CA PHE A 67 1.08 1.58 -0.61
C PHE A 67 1.72 0.19 -0.60
N PHE A 68 1.19 -0.75 -1.39
CA PHE A 68 1.74 -2.10 -1.48
C PHE A 68 3.15 -2.14 -2.08
N VAL A 69 3.41 -1.40 -3.16
CA VAL A 69 4.77 -1.28 -3.69
C VAL A 69 5.71 -0.68 -2.65
N LEU A 70 5.28 0.38 -1.96
CA LEU A 70 6.09 1.04 -0.93
C LEU A 70 6.37 0.14 0.28
N SER A 71 5.39 -0.65 0.72
CA SER A 71 5.55 -1.63 1.80
C SER A 71 6.51 -2.74 1.38
N GLY A 72 6.41 -3.23 0.14
CA GLY A 72 7.38 -4.15 -0.45
C GLY A 72 8.79 -3.58 -0.46
N PHE A 73 8.97 -2.34 -0.91
CA PHE A 73 10.28 -1.68 -1.05
C PHE A 73 10.90 -1.33 0.31
N LEU A 74 10.17 -0.62 1.17
CA LEU A 74 10.71 -0.01 2.40
C LEU A 74 10.70 -0.95 3.60
N VAL A 75 9.82 -1.95 3.61
CA VAL A 75 9.73 -2.92 4.69
C VAL A 75 10.31 -4.25 4.24
N GLY A 76 9.77 -4.82 3.17
CA GLY A 76 10.23 -6.09 2.60
C GLY A 76 11.69 -6.07 2.18
N GLY A 77 12.04 -5.26 1.18
CA GLY A 77 13.39 -5.17 0.62
C GLY A 77 14.44 -4.76 1.66
N LYS A 78 14.18 -3.68 2.39
CA LYS A 78 15.06 -3.22 3.49
C LYS A 78 15.20 -4.28 4.60
N GLY A 79 14.12 -4.96 4.97
CA GLY A 79 14.13 -6.02 5.99
C GLY A 79 14.93 -7.23 5.55
N LEU A 80 14.72 -7.73 4.32
CA LEU A 80 15.50 -8.81 3.74
C LEU A 80 16.98 -8.47 3.64
N ALA A 81 17.32 -7.24 3.27
CA ALA A 81 18.72 -6.78 3.27
C ALA A 81 19.33 -6.85 4.67
N ARG A 82 18.65 -6.36 5.71
CA ARG A 82 19.10 -6.46 7.10
C ARG A 82 19.22 -7.90 7.59
N ILE A 83 18.31 -8.78 7.18
CA ILE A 83 18.36 -10.22 7.50
C ILE A 83 19.62 -10.83 6.87
N SER A 84 19.86 -10.59 5.58
CA SER A 84 21.05 -11.10 4.89
C SER A 84 22.37 -10.59 5.46
N GLN A 85 22.37 -9.39 6.05
CA GLN A 85 23.52 -8.76 6.69
C GLN A 85 23.68 -9.15 8.17
N GLY A 86 22.77 -9.94 8.75
CA GLY A 86 22.79 -10.29 10.18
C GLY A 86 22.49 -9.12 11.14
N THR A 87 21.96 -8.00 10.63
CA THR A 87 21.66 -6.79 11.42
C THR A 87 20.17 -6.62 11.75
N PHE A 88 19.36 -7.63 11.42
CA PHE A 88 17.91 -7.58 11.65
C PHE A 88 17.56 -7.79 13.13
N ASN A 89 16.98 -6.75 13.75
CA ASN A 89 16.45 -6.84 15.10
C ASN A 89 14.95 -7.12 15.07
N CYS A 90 14.55 -8.35 15.44
CA CYS A 90 13.15 -8.78 15.39
C CYS A 90 12.25 -7.97 16.35
N ARG A 91 12.73 -7.69 17.57
CA ARG A 91 11.94 -6.98 18.59
C ARG A 91 11.62 -5.56 18.14
N SER A 92 12.63 -4.79 17.73
CA SER A 92 12.45 -3.45 17.20
C SER A 92 11.57 -3.46 15.95
N TYR A 93 11.77 -4.42 15.05
CA TYR A 93 10.92 -4.56 13.86
C TYR A 93 9.43 -4.70 14.20
N PHE A 94 9.06 -5.66 15.07
CA PHE A 94 7.66 -5.86 15.44
C PHE A 94 7.07 -4.67 16.18
N ILE A 95 7.82 -4.03 17.09
CA ILE A 95 7.38 -2.82 17.79
C ILE A 95 7.10 -1.69 16.79
N ASP A 96 8.02 -1.43 15.87
CA ASP A 96 7.88 -0.37 14.87
C ASP A 96 6.67 -0.60 13.95
N ARG A 97 6.41 -1.86 13.56
CA ARG A 97 5.25 -2.20 12.71
C ARG A 97 3.94 -2.11 13.48
N PHE A 98 3.91 -2.60 14.70
CA PHE A 98 2.74 -2.54 15.57
C PHE A 98 2.39 -1.08 15.92
N ALA A 99 3.35 -0.27 16.36
CA ALA A 99 3.14 1.13 16.70
C ALA A 99 2.71 1.99 15.50
N ARG A 100 3.06 1.57 14.27
CA ARG A 100 2.63 2.26 13.05
C ARG A 100 1.18 1.93 12.66
N ILE A 101 0.74 0.68 12.82
CA ILE A 101 -0.57 0.21 12.32
C ILE A 101 -1.65 0.20 13.40
N PHE A 102 -1.33 -0.30 14.59
CA PHE A 102 -2.34 -0.59 15.60
C PHE A 102 -3.03 0.66 16.15
N PRO A 103 -2.33 1.77 16.48
CA PRO A 103 -3.00 2.97 16.98
C PRO A 103 -4.06 3.56 16.02
N PRO A 104 -3.78 3.80 14.71
CA PRO A 104 -4.81 4.30 13.81
C PRO A 104 -5.93 3.29 13.58
N LEU A 105 -5.63 1.98 13.52
CA LEU A 105 -6.65 0.93 13.39
C LEU A 105 -7.59 0.88 14.59
N LEU A 106 -7.03 0.93 15.81
CA LEU A 106 -7.80 0.95 17.04
C LEU A 106 -8.67 2.21 17.11
N GLY A 107 -8.09 3.39 16.82
CA GLY A 107 -8.82 4.65 16.79
C GLY A 107 -9.99 4.64 15.81
N CYS A 108 -9.77 4.16 14.58
CA CYS A 108 -10.82 4.04 13.57
C CYS A 108 -11.90 3.02 13.97
N THR A 109 -11.51 1.90 14.61
CA THR A 109 -12.46 0.88 15.07
C THR A 109 -13.36 1.40 16.20
N ILE A 110 -12.77 2.13 17.17
CA ILE A 110 -13.52 2.79 18.24
C ILE A 110 -14.47 3.83 17.64
N PHE A 111 -13.96 4.67 16.74
CA PHE A 111 -14.78 5.67 16.07
C PHE A 111 -15.96 5.04 15.31
N TYR A 112 -15.73 3.95 14.58
CA TYR A 112 -16.78 3.17 13.91
C TYR A 112 -17.85 2.69 14.91
N CYS A 113 -17.45 2.07 16.02
CA CYS A 113 -18.38 1.58 17.03
C CYS A 113 -19.25 2.69 17.64
N ILE A 114 -18.67 3.89 17.84
CA ILE A 114 -19.38 5.07 18.34
C ILE A 114 -20.32 5.61 17.27
N ALA A 115 -19.82 5.84 16.05
CA ALA A 115 -20.58 6.37 14.93
C ALA A 115 -21.80 5.49 14.61
N ALA A 116 -21.64 4.18 14.62
CA ALA A 116 -22.72 3.22 14.36
C ALA A 116 -23.89 3.32 15.38
N GLN A 117 -23.66 3.81 16.60
CA GLN A 117 -24.77 4.05 17.55
C GLN A 117 -25.75 5.13 17.06
N PHE A 118 -25.28 6.06 16.23
CA PHE A 118 -26.09 7.15 15.68
C PHE A 118 -26.84 6.74 14.40
N TYR A 119 -26.48 5.61 13.79
CA TYR A 119 -27.08 5.10 12.55
C TYR A 119 -27.70 3.72 12.81
N GLN A 120 -28.97 3.69 13.21
CA GLN A 120 -29.67 2.46 13.64
C GLN A 120 -29.73 1.35 12.59
N GLU A 121 -29.44 1.65 11.32
CA GLU A 121 -29.40 0.68 10.22
C GLU A 121 -28.12 -0.19 10.21
N TYR A 122 -27.11 0.13 11.02
CA TYR A 122 -25.81 -0.57 11.03
C TYR A 122 -25.51 -1.19 12.41
N PRO A 123 -26.09 -2.34 12.77
CA PRO A 123 -25.79 -2.99 14.04
C PRO A 123 -24.31 -3.40 14.11
N VAL A 124 -23.63 -2.94 15.18
CA VAL A 124 -22.20 -3.24 15.39
C VAL A 124 -22.02 -4.72 15.73
N ASN A 125 -21.33 -5.45 14.86
CA ASN A 125 -20.86 -6.79 15.17
C ASN A 125 -19.45 -6.74 15.78
N TYR A 126 -19.38 -6.92 17.10
CA TYR A 126 -18.12 -6.90 17.84
C TYR A 126 -17.13 -8.00 17.42
N TRP A 127 -17.60 -9.15 16.92
CA TRP A 127 -16.72 -10.19 16.39
C TRP A 127 -16.04 -9.73 15.10
N HIS A 128 -16.73 -8.99 14.24
CA HIS A 128 -16.12 -8.40 13.06
C HIS A 128 -15.11 -7.32 13.44
N CYS A 129 -15.41 -6.48 14.43
CA CYS A 129 -14.45 -5.50 14.95
C CYS A 129 -13.19 -6.17 15.49
N LEU A 130 -13.33 -7.22 16.31
CA LEU A 130 -12.19 -7.98 16.85
C LEU A 130 -11.37 -8.64 15.73
N GLY A 131 -12.03 -9.27 14.76
CA GLY A 131 -11.36 -9.87 13.61
C GLY A 131 -10.56 -8.83 12.80
N ASN A 132 -11.10 -7.63 12.62
CA ASN A 132 -10.42 -6.55 11.91
C ASN A 132 -9.24 -5.96 12.70
N LEU A 133 -9.34 -5.86 14.03
CA LEU A 133 -8.22 -5.49 14.90
C LEU A 133 -7.05 -6.48 14.77
N LEU A 134 -7.35 -7.76 14.51
CA LEU A 134 -6.37 -8.81 14.23
C LEU A 134 -5.99 -8.91 12.74
N SER A 135 -6.48 -8.01 11.90
CA SER A 135 -6.23 -7.99 10.46
C SER A 135 -6.71 -9.26 9.72
N LEU A 136 -7.86 -9.79 10.11
CA LEU A 136 -8.49 -11.01 9.57
C LEU A 136 -9.64 -10.74 8.58
N GLN A 137 -9.81 -9.50 8.15
CA GLN A 137 -10.80 -9.11 7.16
C GLN A 137 -10.53 -9.74 5.79
N ASN A 138 -11.59 -10.14 5.10
CA ASN A 138 -11.58 -10.95 3.88
C ASN A 138 -10.96 -12.34 4.02
N ILE A 139 -10.63 -12.75 5.25
CA ILE A 139 -10.15 -14.11 5.56
C ILE A 139 -11.22 -14.85 6.36
N PHE A 140 -11.59 -14.32 7.53
CA PHE A 140 -12.58 -14.92 8.43
C PHE A 140 -13.75 -14.00 8.77
N CYS A 141 -13.66 -12.71 8.46
CA CYS A 141 -14.71 -11.74 8.74
C CYS A 141 -14.80 -10.70 7.61
N PRO A 142 -15.98 -10.08 7.41
CA PRO A 142 -16.12 -8.95 6.51
C PRO A 142 -15.45 -7.71 7.10
N THR A 143 -15.31 -6.70 6.23
CA THR A 143 -14.72 -5.42 6.58
C THR A 143 -15.82 -4.47 7.09
N PRO A 144 -15.74 -3.88 8.30
CA PRO A 144 -16.75 -2.99 8.85
C PRO A 144 -16.75 -1.62 8.15
N VAL A 145 -15.60 -1.20 7.62
CA VAL A 145 -15.44 0.03 6.83
C VAL A 145 -14.58 -0.28 5.63
N GLU A 146 -15.04 0.05 4.43
CA GLU A 146 -14.43 -0.39 3.15
C GLU A 146 -12.89 -0.36 3.13
N PRO A 147 -12.19 0.73 3.51
CA PRO A 147 -10.74 0.84 3.30
C PRO A 147 -9.89 -0.18 4.07
N PHE A 148 -10.45 -0.81 5.11
CA PHE A 148 -9.73 -1.76 5.97
C PHE A 148 -9.34 -3.04 5.22
N TRP A 149 -9.99 -3.37 4.09
CA TRP A 149 -9.72 -4.59 3.34
C TRP A 149 -8.23 -4.78 3.02
N SER A 150 -7.53 -3.68 2.72
CA SER A 150 -6.13 -3.66 2.30
C SER A 150 -5.15 -3.93 3.45
N LEU A 151 -5.56 -3.70 4.70
CA LEU A 151 -4.69 -3.80 5.87
C LEU A 151 -4.28 -5.24 6.20
N ALA A 152 -5.16 -6.22 5.92
CA ALA A 152 -4.85 -7.63 6.06
C ALA A 152 -3.59 -8.02 5.25
N TYR A 153 -3.47 -7.50 4.03
CA TYR A 153 -2.33 -7.75 3.16
C TYR A 153 -1.03 -7.20 3.78
N GLU A 154 -1.05 -5.97 4.26
CA GLU A 154 0.14 -5.31 4.83
C GLU A 154 0.58 -5.96 6.15
N VAL A 155 -0.35 -6.26 7.06
CA VAL A 155 -0.04 -6.85 8.37
C VAL A 155 0.50 -8.28 8.23
N TRP A 156 -0.16 -9.14 7.46
CA TRP A 156 0.31 -10.51 7.27
C TRP A 156 1.62 -10.57 6.50
N PHE A 157 1.86 -9.64 5.56
CA PHE A 157 3.17 -9.46 4.94
C PHE A 157 4.26 -9.06 5.95
N TYR A 158 3.94 -8.16 6.88
CA TYR A 158 4.90 -7.76 7.93
C TYR A 158 5.20 -8.89 8.91
N ILE A 159 4.19 -9.66 9.31
CA ILE A 159 4.36 -10.85 10.15
C ILE A 159 5.20 -11.89 9.41
N LEU A 160 4.95 -12.14 8.11
CA LEU A 160 5.75 -13.05 7.29
C LEU A 160 7.24 -12.68 7.33
N LEU A 161 7.58 -11.42 7.05
CA LEU A 161 8.96 -10.95 7.04
C LEU A 161 9.60 -11.02 8.43
N GLY A 162 8.87 -10.64 9.48
CA GLY A 162 9.36 -10.69 10.86
C GLY A 162 9.64 -12.12 11.31
N THR A 163 8.72 -13.06 11.05
CA THR A 163 8.89 -14.48 11.37
C THR A 163 10.01 -15.11 10.55
N LEU A 164 10.15 -14.74 9.27
CA LEU A 164 11.29 -15.15 8.44
C LEU A 164 12.61 -14.64 9.04
N GLY A 165 12.65 -13.39 9.50
CA GLY A 165 13.79 -12.84 10.21
C GLY A 165 14.16 -13.63 11.47
N VAL A 166 13.17 -13.99 12.31
CA VAL A 166 13.41 -14.84 13.48
C VAL A 166 13.95 -16.21 13.08
N PHE A 167 13.36 -16.85 12.07
CA PHE A 167 13.78 -18.16 11.57
C PHE A 167 15.24 -18.18 11.10
N VAL A 168 15.68 -17.12 10.40
CA VAL A 168 17.05 -17.01 9.88
C VAL A 168 18.05 -16.64 10.99
N THR A 169 17.65 -15.80 11.94
CA THR A 169 18.55 -15.26 12.97
C THR A 169 18.67 -16.14 14.22
N THR A 170 17.70 -17.02 14.49
CA THR A 170 17.72 -17.85 15.70
C THR A 170 18.62 -19.08 15.57
N SER A 171 19.47 -19.30 16.58
CA SER A 171 20.26 -20.54 16.71
C SER A 171 19.53 -21.64 17.50
N ASN A 172 18.38 -21.33 18.13
CA ASN A 172 17.65 -22.29 18.96
C ASN A 172 16.71 -23.16 18.10
N SER A 173 16.99 -24.46 18.05
CA SER A 173 16.22 -25.43 17.25
C SER A 173 14.73 -25.47 17.58
N LYS A 174 14.33 -25.31 18.86
CA LYS A 174 12.91 -25.29 19.26
C LYS A 174 12.20 -24.06 18.69
N VAL A 175 12.85 -22.90 18.78
CA VAL A 175 12.33 -21.65 18.19
C VAL A 175 12.25 -21.76 16.67
N LYS A 176 13.23 -22.42 16.05
CA LYS A 176 13.26 -22.65 14.59
C LYS A 176 12.09 -23.53 14.12
N VAL A 177 11.78 -24.61 14.84
CA VAL A 177 10.61 -25.46 14.55
C VAL A 177 9.31 -24.69 14.74
N LEU A 178 9.18 -23.96 15.85
CA LEU A 178 7.99 -23.14 16.11
C LEU A 178 7.78 -22.08 15.01
N THR A 179 8.83 -21.37 14.62
CA THR A 179 8.75 -20.37 13.54
C THR A 179 8.41 -21.00 12.20
N LEU A 180 8.89 -22.21 11.90
CA LEU A 180 8.51 -22.93 10.68
C LEU A 180 7.00 -23.27 10.66
N ILE A 181 6.44 -23.72 11.78
CA ILE A 181 5.00 -23.97 11.93
C ILE A 181 4.22 -22.67 11.70
N ILE A 182 4.65 -21.58 12.33
CA ILE A 182 4.03 -20.26 12.17
C ILE A 182 4.10 -19.79 10.71
N LEU A 183 5.24 -19.97 10.03
CA LEU A 183 5.36 -19.66 8.59
C LEU A 183 4.37 -20.48 7.75
N GLY A 184 4.18 -21.77 8.06
CA GLY A 184 3.16 -22.60 7.42
C GLY A 184 1.74 -22.03 7.58
N CYS A 185 1.38 -21.63 8.81
CA CYS A 185 0.10 -20.99 9.09
C CYS A 185 -0.06 -19.66 8.33
N ILE A 186 0.98 -18.82 8.29
CA ILE A 186 0.98 -17.56 7.55
C ILE A 186 0.78 -17.84 6.05
N CYS A 187 1.53 -18.77 5.46
CA CYS A 187 1.37 -19.13 4.05
C CYS A 187 -0.05 -19.59 3.74
N TRP A 188 -0.67 -20.38 4.62
CA TRP A 188 -2.08 -20.78 4.48
C TRP A 188 -3.02 -19.57 4.51
N ILE A 189 -2.83 -18.63 5.44
CA ILE A 189 -3.61 -17.38 5.49
C ILE A 189 -3.46 -16.59 4.19
N LEU A 190 -2.23 -16.46 3.67
CA LEU A 190 -1.97 -15.73 2.43
C LEU A 190 -2.66 -16.36 1.21
N THR A 191 -2.96 -17.66 1.21
CA THR A 191 -3.75 -18.30 0.13
C THR A 191 -5.20 -17.82 0.06
N LYS A 192 -5.72 -17.21 1.15
CA LYS A 192 -7.08 -16.64 1.19
C LYS A 192 -7.12 -15.21 0.67
N LEU A 193 -5.97 -14.55 0.59
CA LEU A 193 -5.85 -13.20 0.08
C LEU A 193 -5.66 -13.20 -1.44
N ASP A 194 -6.09 -12.12 -2.09
CA ASP A 194 -5.95 -11.99 -3.54
C ASP A 194 -4.48 -11.91 -3.96
N ILE A 195 -4.09 -12.84 -4.83
CA ILE A 195 -2.71 -13.00 -5.30
C ILE A 195 -2.17 -11.74 -5.99
N GLN A 196 -3.02 -10.92 -6.62
CA GLN A 196 -2.56 -9.75 -7.37
C GLN A 196 -1.83 -8.75 -6.48
N TYR A 197 -2.34 -8.53 -5.26
CA TYR A 197 -1.76 -7.58 -4.31
C TYR A 197 -0.51 -8.13 -3.63
N MET A 198 -0.47 -9.45 -3.39
CA MET A 198 0.73 -10.15 -2.95
C MET A 198 1.87 -10.03 -3.98
N LEU A 199 1.56 -10.21 -5.26
CA LEU A 199 2.53 -10.02 -6.34
C LEU A 199 3.07 -8.59 -6.36
N ILE A 200 2.21 -7.57 -6.21
CA ILE A 200 2.62 -6.17 -6.15
C ILE A 200 3.56 -5.88 -4.96
N LEU A 201 3.29 -6.45 -3.78
CA LEU A 201 4.20 -6.39 -2.64
C LEU A 201 5.57 -6.99 -2.96
N PHE A 202 5.60 -8.17 -3.59
CA PHE A 202 6.86 -8.81 -4.00
C PHE A 202 7.60 -8.03 -5.10
N LEU A 203 6.88 -7.38 -6.02
CA LEU A 203 7.50 -6.47 -7.00
C LEU A 203 8.20 -5.31 -6.29
N GLY A 204 7.58 -4.74 -5.24
CA GLY A 204 8.20 -3.72 -4.41
C GLY A 204 9.49 -4.20 -3.73
N ILE A 205 9.53 -5.46 -3.25
CA ILE A 205 10.76 -6.08 -2.73
C ILE A 205 11.83 -6.13 -3.82
N GLY A 206 11.49 -6.63 -5.01
CA GLY A 206 12.42 -6.71 -6.14
C GLY A 206 12.99 -5.34 -6.52
N ALA A 207 12.15 -4.31 -6.53
CA ALA A 207 12.55 -2.95 -6.83
C ALA A 207 13.63 -2.41 -5.88
N TYR A 208 13.65 -2.83 -4.60
CA TYR A 208 14.66 -2.41 -3.64
C TYR A 208 16.08 -2.86 -4.02
N PHE A 209 16.21 -4.05 -4.62
CA PHE A 209 17.52 -4.62 -4.97
C PHE A 209 18.04 -4.15 -6.33
N ILE A 210 17.20 -3.50 -7.14
CA ILE A 210 17.60 -3.02 -8.46
C ILE A 210 18.28 -1.65 -8.33
N LYS A 211 19.51 -1.55 -8.82
CA LYS A 211 20.26 -0.29 -8.92
C LYS A 211 20.45 0.09 -10.37
N ILE A 212 19.99 1.28 -10.75
CA ILE A 212 20.18 1.83 -12.09
C ILE A 212 21.34 2.83 -12.08
N LYS A 213 22.33 2.62 -12.97
CA LYS A 213 23.47 3.54 -13.12
C LYS A 213 23.17 4.70 -14.08
N ASN A 214 22.53 4.43 -15.21
CA ASN A 214 22.20 5.46 -16.23
C ASN A 214 20.71 5.84 -16.17
N ARG A 215 20.43 7.14 -15.97
CA ARG A 215 19.08 7.67 -15.70
C ARG A 215 18.68 8.77 -16.68
N PRO A 216 18.59 8.49 -17.98
CA PRO A 216 18.19 9.52 -18.93
C PRO A 216 16.75 9.96 -18.66
N ILE A 217 16.51 11.27 -18.70
CA ILE A 217 15.22 11.87 -18.30
C ILE A 217 14.04 11.41 -19.18
N TRP A 218 14.28 11.07 -20.45
CA TRP A 218 13.23 10.56 -21.33
C TRP A 218 12.60 9.25 -20.82
N LYS A 219 13.39 8.38 -20.14
CA LYS A 219 12.86 7.17 -19.53
C LYS A 219 11.89 7.48 -18.38
N PHE A 220 12.14 8.55 -17.64
CA PHE A 220 11.20 9.01 -16.60
C PHE A 220 9.87 9.39 -17.22
N PHE A 221 9.86 10.24 -18.26
CA PHE A 221 8.63 10.64 -18.94
C PHE A 221 7.90 9.46 -19.58
N LEU A 222 8.64 8.50 -20.15
CA LEU A 222 8.06 7.25 -20.66
C LEU A 222 7.37 6.44 -19.55
N ILE A 223 8.07 6.18 -18.44
CA ILE A 223 7.52 5.41 -17.31
C ILE A 223 6.33 6.15 -16.70
N PHE A 224 6.41 7.48 -16.54
CA PHE A 224 5.34 8.30 -16.02
C PHE A 224 4.12 8.32 -16.96
N GLY A 225 4.32 8.38 -18.26
CA GLY A 225 3.26 8.23 -19.25
C GLY A 225 2.57 6.86 -19.16
N LEU A 226 3.35 5.78 -19.01
CA LEU A 226 2.81 4.44 -18.79
C LEU A 226 2.05 4.32 -17.46
N PHE A 227 2.52 5.00 -16.41
CA PHE A 227 1.82 5.07 -15.12
C PHE A 227 0.45 5.75 -15.25
N LEU A 228 0.38 6.90 -15.91
CA LEU A 228 -0.90 7.59 -16.17
C LEU A 228 -1.83 6.76 -17.05
N PHE A 229 -1.28 6.10 -18.07
CA PHE A 229 -2.04 5.17 -18.91
C PHE A 229 -2.59 3.99 -18.10
N ALA A 230 -1.78 3.39 -17.22
CA ALA A 230 -2.21 2.28 -16.37
C ALA A 230 -3.34 2.69 -15.42
N ILE A 231 -3.29 3.90 -14.84
CA ILE A 231 -4.39 4.46 -14.03
C ILE A 231 -5.66 4.60 -14.88
N ALA A 232 -5.56 5.22 -16.05
CA ALA A 232 -6.72 5.43 -16.93
C ALA A 232 -7.34 4.09 -17.36
N ALA A 233 -6.51 3.12 -17.78
CA ALA A 233 -6.96 1.79 -18.16
C ALA A 233 -7.61 1.04 -17.00
N ASN A 234 -7.06 1.16 -15.78
CA ASN A 234 -7.63 0.55 -14.59
C ASN A 234 -9.01 1.14 -14.25
N GLN A 235 -9.18 2.45 -14.39
CA GLN A 235 -10.48 3.12 -14.17
C GLN A 235 -11.55 2.72 -15.21
N MET A 236 -11.16 2.51 -16.46
CA MET A 236 -12.05 2.03 -17.51
C MET A 236 -12.48 0.57 -17.28
N GLY A 237 -11.59 -0.24 -16.72
CA GLY A 237 -11.88 -1.63 -16.35
C GLY A 237 -12.72 -1.78 -15.07
N ALA A 238 -12.64 -0.81 -14.16
CA ALA A 238 -13.39 -0.83 -12.92
C ALA A 238 -14.90 -0.68 -13.18
N ALA A 239 -15.71 -1.51 -12.51
CA ALA A 239 -17.17 -1.50 -12.62
C ALA A 239 -17.72 -0.07 -12.43
N SER A 240 -18.54 0.38 -13.38
CA SER A 240 -19.18 1.69 -13.38
C SER A 240 -20.66 1.55 -13.66
N ASN A 241 -21.47 2.26 -12.88
CA ASN A 241 -22.90 2.37 -13.13
C ASN A 241 -23.20 3.32 -14.30
N ALA A 242 -22.25 4.21 -14.65
CA ALA A 242 -22.39 5.14 -15.77
C ALA A 242 -21.92 4.55 -17.12
N PHE A 243 -20.95 3.64 -17.09
CA PHE A 243 -20.34 3.08 -18.29
C PHE A 243 -20.09 1.58 -18.17
N GLN A 244 -20.82 0.77 -18.93
CA GLN A 244 -20.65 -0.68 -18.95
C GLN A 244 -19.81 -1.12 -20.15
N GLY A 245 -19.01 -2.18 -19.99
CA GLY A 245 -18.29 -2.80 -21.11
C GLY A 245 -17.09 -2.03 -21.66
N LEU A 246 -16.60 -0.98 -20.98
CA LEU A 246 -15.41 -0.22 -21.39
C LEU A 246 -14.07 -0.93 -21.09
N ALA A 247 -14.10 -2.07 -20.40
CA ALA A 247 -12.91 -2.81 -20.01
C ALA A 247 -12.25 -3.47 -21.24
N VAL A 248 -11.23 -2.84 -21.81
CA VAL A 248 -10.42 -3.43 -22.90
C VAL A 248 -9.41 -4.44 -22.34
N ILE A 249 -8.90 -4.19 -21.14
CA ILE A 249 -7.88 -5.00 -20.47
C ILE A 249 -8.43 -5.45 -19.11
N PRO A 250 -8.22 -6.72 -18.69
CA PRO A 250 -8.62 -7.17 -17.36
C PRO A 250 -8.00 -6.29 -16.26
N VAL A 251 -8.83 -5.89 -15.29
CA VAL A 251 -8.43 -5.01 -14.17
C VAL A 251 -7.22 -5.54 -13.40
N VAL A 252 -7.12 -6.86 -13.23
CA VAL A 252 -5.97 -7.50 -12.57
C VAL A 252 -4.67 -7.20 -13.31
N VAL A 253 -4.69 -7.24 -14.65
CA VAL A 253 -3.51 -6.96 -15.47
C VAL A 253 -3.14 -5.48 -15.39
N THR A 254 -4.10 -4.56 -15.49
CA THR A 254 -3.84 -3.12 -15.37
C THR A 254 -3.26 -2.76 -13.99
N ARG A 255 -3.71 -3.42 -12.92
CA ARG A 255 -3.15 -3.23 -11.56
C ARG A 255 -1.73 -3.73 -11.43
N ILE A 256 -1.40 -4.88 -12.01
CA ILE A 256 -0.02 -5.39 -12.01
C ILE A 256 0.90 -4.46 -12.81
N ILE A 257 0.44 -3.99 -13.98
CA ILE A 257 1.14 -2.97 -14.78
C ILE A 257 1.34 -1.69 -13.96
N LEU A 258 0.29 -1.21 -13.27
CA LEU A 258 0.39 -0.06 -12.37
C LEU A 258 1.47 -0.29 -11.31
N GLY A 259 1.45 -1.42 -10.61
CA GLY A 259 2.48 -1.79 -9.63
C GLY A 259 3.89 -1.79 -10.21
N LEU A 260 4.08 -2.35 -11.42
CA LEU A 260 5.37 -2.33 -12.12
C LEU A 260 5.82 -0.90 -12.46
N THR A 261 4.94 -0.05 -12.99
CA THR A 261 5.28 1.34 -13.30
C THR A 261 5.67 2.12 -12.04
N VAL A 262 4.96 1.93 -10.92
CA VAL A 262 5.32 2.50 -9.62
C VAL A 262 6.70 2.00 -9.15
N CYS A 263 6.99 0.70 -9.30
CA CYS A 263 8.31 0.15 -9.00
C CYS A 263 9.41 0.85 -9.82
N PHE A 264 9.22 1.02 -11.13
CA PHE A 264 10.18 1.69 -11.99
C PHE A 264 10.37 3.17 -11.63
N LEU A 265 9.29 3.89 -11.30
CA LEU A 265 9.37 5.27 -10.80
C LEU A 265 10.19 5.33 -9.51
N ILE A 266 9.95 4.42 -8.56
CA ILE A 266 10.70 4.36 -7.31
C ILE A 266 12.17 4.07 -7.56
N ILE A 267 12.52 3.10 -8.41
CA ILE A 267 13.93 2.78 -8.74
C ILE A 267 14.62 3.99 -9.39
N TRP A 268 13.92 4.67 -10.30
CA TRP A 268 14.43 5.87 -10.98
C TRP A 268 14.68 7.02 -9.99
N TRP A 269 13.81 7.21 -9.01
CA TRP A 269 13.93 8.30 -8.04
C TRP A 269 14.89 7.98 -6.88
N ALA A 270 14.81 6.77 -6.32
CA ALA A 270 15.54 6.37 -5.12
C ALA A 270 17.05 6.47 -5.26
N GLY A 271 17.62 6.12 -6.41
CA GLY A 271 19.06 6.27 -6.62
C GLY A 271 19.48 7.56 -7.32
N ALA A 272 18.57 8.51 -7.53
CA ALA A 272 18.91 9.85 -8.02
C ALA A 272 19.23 10.81 -6.86
N SER A 273 19.08 10.34 -5.61
CA SER A 273 19.23 11.14 -4.38
C SER A 273 20.66 11.50 -3.98
N SER A 274 21.70 11.03 -4.68
CA SER A 274 23.10 11.39 -4.38
C SER A 274 23.77 12.32 -5.39
N GLU A 275 23.21 12.50 -6.59
CA GLU A 275 23.91 13.22 -7.68
C GLU A 275 23.07 14.31 -8.38
N ASN A 276 21.75 14.37 -8.15
CA ASN A 276 20.86 15.26 -8.92
C ASN A 276 20.45 16.52 -8.12
N LYS A 277 20.85 17.71 -8.61
CA LYS A 277 20.59 19.02 -7.97
C LYS A 277 19.11 19.29 -7.68
N TYR A 278 18.20 18.82 -8.54
CA TYR A 278 16.75 19.01 -8.34
C TYR A 278 16.18 18.15 -7.20
N ILE A 279 16.75 16.97 -6.95
CA ILE A 279 16.33 16.09 -5.86
C ILE A 279 16.92 16.57 -4.53
N LEU A 280 18.13 17.13 -4.56
CA LEU A 280 18.68 17.86 -3.40
C LEU A 280 17.81 19.06 -3.03
N TRP A 281 17.35 19.85 -4.00
CA TRP A 281 16.44 20.98 -3.79
C TRP A 281 15.08 20.51 -3.22
N PHE A 282 14.46 19.47 -3.79
CA PHE A 282 13.21 18.90 -3.27
C PHE A 282 13.36 18.29 -1.86
N ASN A 283 14.48 17.63 -1.56
CA ASN A 283 14.77 17.12 -0.22
C ASN A 283 15.10 18.23 0.80
N GLN A 284 15.45 19.43 0.34
CA GLN A 284 15.67 20.62 1.17
C GLN A 284 14.41 21.43 1.40
N PHE A 285 13.39 21.29 0.55
CA PHE A 285 12.12 22.04 0.61
C PHE A 285 11.22 21.71 1.82
N GLY A 286 11.70 20.89 2.76
CA GLY A 286 10.98 20.51 3.98
C GLY A 286 11.90 20.39 5.21
N LYS A 287 13.04 21.11 5.22
CA LYS A 287 13.84 21.34 6.42
C LYS A 287 13.53 22.68 7.04
#